data_AF-A0A0F9NC51-F1
#
_entry.id   AF-A0A0F9NC51-F1
#
_cell.length_a   1.000
_cell.length_b   1.000
_cell.length_c   1.000
_cell.angle_alpha   90.00
_cell.angle_beta   90.00
_cell.angle_gamma   90.00
#
_symmetry.space_group_name_H-M   'P 1'
#
loop_
_entity.id
_entity.type
_entity.pdbx_description
1 polymer ?
#
loop_
_entity_poly.entity_id
_entity_poly.type
_entity_poly.pdbx_seq_one_letter_code
_entity_poly.pdbx_strand_id
1 'polypeptide(L)'
;MQNMDFLEIPEDIPNDNEYNKLSMSEKGFLIENIIYKIFTLNKDKVEGITIKNLQENLSFSKNAILRVLSKLLASRDIYCIDGRPKRYFKNGRISHHFLNSSIILENKIYDFKLFANYFGSIQIFIQEKSRDLFATENYNGGIILDADSFDDFVEALLDKNDIIKKEIIKFKNELKRMID
;
A
#
# COMPACT_ATOMS: atom_id res chain seq x y z
N MET A 1 -21.60 -12.65 -5.36
CA MET A 1 -20.97 -12.03 -6.54
C MET A 1 -19.67 -11.41 -6.08
N GLN A 2 -18.54 -11.95 -6.53
CA GLN A 2 -17.22 -11.36 -6.23
C GLN A 2 -17.11 -10.05 -7.02
N ASN A 3 -16.90 -8.93 -6.33
CA ASN A 3 -16.48 -7.70 -6.99
C ASN A 3 -15.15 -8.02 -7.70
N MET A 4 -15.18 -8.11 -9.02
CA MET A 4 -13.93 -8.10 -9.80
C MET A 4 -13.33 -6.73 -9.56
N ASP A 5 -12.20 -6.67 -8.86
CA ASP A 5 -11.46 -5.44 -8.59
C ASP A 5 -11.09 -4.77 -9.92
N PHE A 6 -11.92 -3.81 -10.34
CA PHE A 6 -11.78 -3.14 -11.63
C PHE A 6 -10.47 -2.34 -11.64
N LEU A 7 -9.58 -2.64 -12.58
CA LEU A 7 -8.33 -1.92 -12.77
C LEU A 7 -8.60 -0.75 -13.71
N GLU A 8 -8.26 0.48 -13.34
CA GLU A 8 -8.34 1.60 -14.28
C GLU A 8 -7.24 1.45 -15.34
N ILE A 9 -7.63 1.42 -16.62
CA ILE A 9 -6.75 1.20 -17.75
C ILE A 9 -6.66 2.50 -18.58
N PRO A 10 -5.46 2.91 -19.03
CA PRO A 10 -5.32 4.04 -19.93
C PRO A 10 -6.09 3.83 -21.24
N GLU A 11 -6.75 4.87 -21.74
CA GLU A 11 -7.50 4.83 -23.01
C GLU A 11 -6.60 4.62 -24.23
N ASP A 12 -5.31 4.93 -24.10
CA ASP A 12 -4.33 4.95 -25.18
C ASP A 12 -3.55 3.64 -25.36
N ILE A 13 -4.15 2.48 -25.04
CA ILE A 13 -3.55 1.19 -25.34
C ILE A 13 -3.66 0.92 -26.85
N PRO A 14 -2.53 0.78 -27.56
CA PRO A 14 -2.57 0.49 -28.98
C PRO A 14 -3.12 -0.92 -29.24
N ASN A 15 -3.86 -1.05 -30.34
CA ASN A 15 -4.37 -2.34 -30.78
C ASN A 15 -3.24 -3.24 -31.32
N ASP A 16 -3.52 -4.53 -31.54
CA ASP A 16 -2.53 -5.50 -31.99
C ASP A 16 -1.83 -5.09 -33.31
N ASN A 17 -2.55 -4.43 -34.22
CA ASN A 17 -1.98 -3.98 -35.50
C ASN A 17 -1.00 -2.82 -35.32
N GLU A 18 -1.28 -1.88 -34.41
CA GLU A 18 -0.38 -0.79 -34.05
C GLU A 18 0.84 -1.32 -33.29
N TYR A 19 0.61 -2.22 -32.34
CA TYR A 19 1.68 -2.86 -31.57
C TYR A 19 2.66 -3.61 -32.48
N ASN A 20 2.16 -4.37 -33.46
CA ASN A 20 3.00 -5.18 -34.33
C ASN A 20 3.92 -4.36 -35.25
N LYS A 21 3.56 -3.11 -35.58
CA LYS A 21 4.38 -2.20 -36.40
C LYS A 21 5.58 -1.62 -35.65
N LEU A 22 5.58 -1.68 -34.32
CA LEU A 22 6.66 -1.16 -33.49
C LEU A 22 7.90 -2.06 -33.53
N SER A 23 9.08 -1.46 -33.49
CA SER A 23 10.33 -2.17 -33.25
C SER A 23 10.35 -2.83 -31.86
N MET A 24 11.25 -3.78 -31.64
CA MET A 24 11.39 -4.44 -30.34
C MET A 24 11.71 -3.47 -29.19
N SER A 25 12.46 -2.41 -29.48
CA SER A 25 12.78 -1.35 -28.51
C SER A 25 11.53 -0.54 -28.14
N GLU A 26 10.78 -0.09 -29.14
CA GLU A 26 9.55 0.68 -28.96
C GLU A 26 8.46 -0.15 -28.25
N LYS A 27 8.34 -1.44 -28.60
CA LYS A 27 7.46 -2.38 -27.88
C LYS A 27 7.80 -2.44 -26.40
N GLY A 28 9.09 -2.50 -26.06
CA GLY A 28 9.55 -2.50 -24.68
C GLY A 28 9.14 -1.23 -23.94
N PHE A 29 9.44 -0.08 -24.54
CA PHE A 29 9.11 1.25 -23.99
C PHE A 29 7.60 1.46 -23.82
N LEU A 30 6.81 1.03 -24.80
CA LEU A 30 5.36 1.11 -24.76
C LEU A 30 4.77 0.32 -23.58
N ILE A 31 5.16 -0.96 -23.43
CA ILE A 31 4.66 -1.80 -22.33
C ILE A 31 5.02 -1.17 -20.98
N GLU A 32 6.24 -0.64 -20.86
CA GLU A 32 6.69 0.05 -19.65
C GLU A 32 5.82 1.26 -19.31
N ASN A 33 5.56 2.13 -20.30
CA ASN A 33 4.70 3.29 -20.11
C ASN A 33 3.27 2.93 -19.75
N ILE A 34 2.68 1.93 -20.41
CA ILE A 34 1.31 1.48 -20.11
C ILE A 34 1.21 0.96 -18.68
N ILE A 35 2.14 0.09 -18.27
CA ILE A 35 2.15 -0.45 -16.90
C ILE A 35 2.37 0.68 -15.88
N TYR A 36 3.31 1.60 -16.15
CA TYR A 36 3.54 2.76 -15.27
C TYR A 36 2.29 3.66 -15.14
N LYS A 37 1.59 3.92 -16.24
CA LYS A 37 0.33 4.67 -16.24
C LYS A 37 -0.76 3.95 -15.44
N ILE A 38 -0.89 2.63 -15.58
CA ILE A 38 -1.82 1.83 -14.77
C ILE A 38 -1.54 2.02 -13.28
N PHE A 39 -0.27 1.91 -12.85
CA PHE A 39 0.09 2.17 -11.45
C PHE A 39 -0.22 3.61 -11.02
N THR A 40 -0.11 4.57 -11.94
CA THR A 40 -0.39 5.98 -11.66
C THR A 40 -1.90 6.24 -11.49
N LEU A 41 -2.74 5.67 -12.36
CA LEU A 41 -4.20 5.76 -12.26
C LEU A 41 -4.72 5.05 -11.00
N ASN A 42 -4.16 3.89 -10.69
CA ASN A 42 -4.56 3.06 -9.57
C ASN A 42 -3.72 3.31 -8.30
N LYS A 43 -3.05 4.45 -8.19
CA LYS A 43 -2.13 4.75 -7.08
C LYS A 43 -2.81 4.73 -5.70
N ASP A 44 -4.13 4.91 -5.67
CA ASP A 44 -4.91 5.02 -4.45
C ASP A 44 -5.55 3.70 -4.00
N LYS A 45 -5.39 2.62 -4.77
CA LYS A 45 -5.93 1.29 -4.45
C LYS A 45 -5.25 0.64 -3.26
N VAL A 46 -6.06 0.22 -2.28
CA VAL A 46 -5.58 -0.41 -1.04
C VAL A 46 -5.16 -1.87 -1.25
N GLU A 47 -5.85 -2.59 -2.12
CA GLU A 47 -5.53 -3.99 -2.42
C GLU A 47 -4.23 -4.18 -3.20
N GLY A 48 -3.72 -3.12 -3.84
CA GLY A 48 -2.58 -3.18 -4.76
C GLY A 48 -2.91 -3.89 -6.07
N ILE A 49 -1.96 -3.84 -7.00
CA ILE A 49 -2.12 -4.44 -8.32
C ILE A 49 -1.35 -5.76 -8.33
N THR A 50 -2.00 -6.85 -8.73
CA THR A 50 -1.35 -8.16 -8.90
C THR A 50 -0.98 -8.41 -10.36
N ILE A 51 -0.09 -9.38 -10.60
CA ILE A 51 0.22 -9.85 -11.96
C ILE A 51 -1.04 -10.36 -12.66
N LYS A 52 -1.95 -11.02 -11.92
CA LYS A 52 -3.21 -11.52 -12.46
C LYS A 52 -4.06 -10.37 -12.99
N ASN A 53 -4.19 -9.27 -12.22
CA ASN A 53 -4.93 -8.08 -12.69
C ASN A 53 -4.34 -7.52 -13.98
N LEU A 54 -3.01 -7.45 -14.09
CA LEU A 54 -2.35 -6.98 -15.31
C LEU A 54 -2.58 -7.93 -16.49
N GLN A 55 -2.51 -9.25 -16.28
CA GLN A 55 -2.74 -10.24 -17.35
C GLN A 55 -4.20 -10.28 -17.84
N GLU A 56 -5.15 -10.01 -16.96
CA GLU A 56 -6.58 -9.99 -17.31
C GLU A 56 -6.97 -8.73 -18.09
N ASN A 57 -6.22 -7.62 -17.93
CA ASN A 57 -6.53 -6.35 -18.58
C ASN A 57 -5.58 -5.98 -19.72
N LEU A 58 -4.45 -6.69 -19.87
CA LEU A 58 -3.45 -6.43 -20.90
C LEU A 58 -3.17 -7.68 -21.72
N SER A 59 -3.08 -7.51 -23.04
CA SER A 59 -2.69 -8.56 -23.99
C SER A 59 -1.19 -8.87 -23.97
N PHE A 60 -0.48 -8.56 -22.89
CA PHE A 60 0.96 -8.77 -22.77
C PHE A 60 1.28 -10.10 -22.08
N SER A 61 2.35 -10.76 -22.54
CA SER A 61 2.82 -11.98 -21.90
C SER A 61 3.23 -11.74 -20.44
N LYS A 62 3.03 -12.75 -19.59
CA LYS A 62 3.45 -12.73 -18.18
C LYS A 62 4.93 -12.34 -18.01
N ASN A 63 5.80 -12.83 -18.90
CA ASN A 63 7.23 -12.55 -18.86
C ASN A 63 7.53 -11.07 -19.17
N ALA A 64 6.82 -10.47 -20.13
CA ALA A 64 6.95 -9.05 -20.44
C ALA A 64 6.52 -8.18 -19.25
N ILE A 65 5.39 -8.52 -18.62
CA ILE A 65 4.90 -7.84 -17.41
C ILE A 65 5.94 -7.95 -16.28
N LEU A 66 6.41 -9.16 -15.97
CA LEU A 66 7.42 -9.39 -14.92
C LEU A 66 8.71 -8.61 -15.15
N ARG A 67 9.20 -8.55 -16.39
CA ARG A 67 10.39 -7.78 -16.76
C ARG A 67 10.20 -6.29 -16.48
N VAL A 68 9.06 -5.73 -16.85
CA VAL A 68 8.74 -4.32 -16.58
C VAL A 68 8.58 -4.07 -15.07
N LEU A 69 7.84 -4.92 -14.36
CA LEU A 69 7.71 -4.80 -12.90
C LEU A 69 9.06 -4.82 -12.20
N SER A 70 9.97 -5.69 -12.64
CA SER A 70 11.34 -5.76 -12.10
C SER A 70 12.11 -4.46 -12.34
N LYS A 71 11.95 -3.84 -13.53
CA LYS A 71 12.56 -2.55 -13.85
C LYS A 71 11.99 -1.42 -12.98
N LEU A 72 10.66 -1.35 -12.85
CA LEU A 72 9.98 -0.33 -12.04
C LEU A 72 10.28 -0.47 -10.54
N LEU A 73 10.49 -1.70 -10.04
CA LEU A 73 10.97 -1.94 -8.69
C LEU A 73 12.41 -1.43 -8.52
N ALA A 74 13.28 -1.74 -9.48
CA ALA A 74 14.68 -1.31 -9.45
C ALA A 74 14.83 0.22 -9.51
N SER A 75 13.99 0.91 -10.29
CA SER A 75 13.93 2.38 -10.34
C SER A 75 13.20 3.01 -9.16
N ARG A 76 12.61 2.20 -8.27
CA ARG A 76 11.75 2.64 -7.16
C ARG A 76 10.53 3.44 -7.62
N ASP A 77 10.02 3.19 -8.82
CA ASP A 77 8.76 3.76 -9.27
C ASP A 77 7.55 3.05 -8.64
N ILE A 78 7.72 1.79 -8.27
CA ILE A 78 6.77 0.98 -7.53
C ILE A 78 7.47 0.27 -6.37
N TYR A 79 6.71 -0.19 -5.40
CA TYR A 79 7.17 -1.15 -4.39
C TYR A 79 6.26 -2.38 -4.42
N CYS A 80 6.70 -3.47 -3.80
CA CYS A 80 5.91 -4.69 -3.68
C CYS A 80 5.82 -5.17 -2.24
N ILE A 81 4.69 -5.78 -1.91
CA ILE A 81 4.49 -6.55 -0.69
C ILE A 81 4.45 -8.02 -1.10
N ASP A 82 5.32 -8.81 -0.47
CA ASP A 82 5.34 -10.25 -0.68
C ASP A 82 4.11 -10.90 -0.03
N GLY A 83 3.52 -11.86 -0.75
CA GLY A 83 2.28 -12.50 -0.38
C GLY A 83 1.79 -13.47 -1.45
N ARG A 84 0.65 -14.10 -1.23
CA ARG A 84 -0.01 -15.01 -2.20
C ARG A 84 -1.43 -14.51 -2.49
N PRO A 85 -1.63 -13.63 -3.50
CA PRO A 85 -0.68 -13.19 -4.52
C PRO A 85 0.21 -12.01 -4.09
N LYS A 86 1.38 -11.88 -4.75
CA LYS A 86 2.26 -10.70 -4.63
C LYS A 86 1.55 -9.45 -5.16
N ARG A 87 1.62 -8.36 -4.41
CA ARG A 87 0.94 -7.09 -4.69
C ARG A 87 1.96 -5.98 -4.94
N TYR A 88 1.66 -5.14 -5.92
CA TYR A 88 2.51 -4.04 -6.35
C TYR A 88 1.76 -2.72 -6.18
N PHE A 89 2.48 -1.65 -5.86
CA PHE A 89 1.92 -0.34 -5.54
C PHE A 89 2.80 0.77 -6.11
N LYS A 90 2.19 1.88 -6.53
CA LYS A 90 2.96 3.06 -6.98
C LYS A 90 3.75 3.65 -5.81
N ASN A 91 5.05 3.88 -6.02
CA ASN A 91 5.86 4.63 -5.07
C ASN A 91 5.62 6.13 -5.26
N GLY A 92 5.50 6.88 -4.15
CA GLY A 92 5.10 8.30 -4.17
C GLY A 92 4.04 8.70 -3.12
N ARG A 93 3.51 7.74 -2.36
CA ARG A 93 2.86 8.04 -1.07
C ARG A 93 3.93 8.05 0.01
N ILE A 94 4.01 9.15 0.79
CA ILE A 94 4.87 9.21 1.99
C ILE A 94 4.47 8.13 3.01
N SER A 95 3.26 7.56 2.89
CA SER A 95 2.81 6.36 3.59
C SER A 95 1.59 5.80 2.88
N HIS A 96 1.63 4.57 2.38
CA HIS A 96 0.42 3.89 1.91
C HIS A 96 -0.28 3.30 3.12
N HIS A 97 -1.38 3.89 3.59
CA HIS A 97 -2.02 3.43 4.83
C HIS A 97 -2.91 2.22 4.49
N PHE A 98 -2.60 1.04 5.03
CA PHE A 98 -3.41 -0.18 4.89
C PHE A 98 -4.54 -0.24 5.91
N LEU A 99 -4.32 0.38 7.06
CA LEU A 99 -5.26 0.43 8.17
C LEU A 99 -5.11 1.79 8.83
N ASN A 100 -6.23 2.40 9.18
CA ASN A 100 -6.26 3.59 10.03
C ASN A 100 -7.27 3.33 11.15
N SER A 101 -6.81 3.42 12.39
CA SER A 101 -7.66 3.36 13.57
C SER A 101 -7.32 4.54 14.47
N SER A 102 -8.29 5.08 15.18
CA SER A 102 -8.08 6.19 16.09
C SER A 102 -8.64 5.84 17.46
N ILE A 103 -7.85 6.06 18.50
CA ILE A 103 -8.28 5.90 19.89
C ILE A 103 -8.35 7.29 20.52
N ILE A 104 -9.45 7.61 21.17
CA ILE A 104 -9.56 8.85 21.96
C ILE A 104 -9.35 8.48 23.44
N LEU A 105 -8.33 9.07 24.06
CA LEU A 105 -8.05 8.96 25.49
C LEU A 105 -8.08 10.36 26.07
N GLU A 106 -9.14 10.66 26.83
CA GLU A 106 -9.42 12.00 27.36
C GLU A 106 -9.44 13.05 26.24
N ASN A 107 -8.50 14.01 26.24
CA ASN A 107 -8.39 15.08 25.24
C ASN A 107 -7.33 14.78 24.16
N LYS A 108 -6.81 13.55 24.13
CA LYS A 108 -5.81 13.09 23.16
C LYS A 108 -6.40 12.07 22.20
N ILE A 109 -6.00 12.15 20.95
CA ILE A 109 -6.36 11.23 19.87
C ILE A 109 -5.07 10.52 19.44
N TYR A 110 -5.08 9.21 19.37
CA TYR A 110 -3.96 8.40 18.90
C TYR A 110 -4.37 7.72 17.61
N ASP A 111 -3.80 8.17 16.49
CA ASP A 111 -4.01 7.56 15.18
C ASP A 111 -2.97 6.46 14.97
N PHE A 112 -3.44 5.24 14.70
CA PHE A 112 -2.64 4.08 14.35
C PHE A 112 -2.76 3.85 12.85
N LYS A 113 -1.64 4.00 12.15
CA LYS A 113 -1.56 3.81 10.71
C LYS A 113 -0.61 2.68 10.40
N LEU A 114 -1.08 1.67 9.69
CA LEU A 114 -0.22 0.64 9.12
C LEU A 114 0.23 1.08 7.73
N PHE A 115 1.53 1.08 7.44
CA PHE A 115 2.03 1.45 6.12
C PHE A 115 3.24 0.60 5.72
N ALA A 116 3.49 0.48 4.43
CA ALA A 116 4.69 -0.17 3.93
C ALA A 116 5.71 0.90 3.62
N ASN A 117 6.93 0.71 4.11
CA ASN A 117 8.03 1.56 3.71
C ASN A 117 8.47 1.22 2.27
N TYR A 118 9.44 1.97 1.76
CA TYR A 118 9.95 1.81 0.39
C TYR A 118 10.64 0.46 0.13
N PHE A 119 11.00 -0.28 1.18
CA PHE A 119 11.53 -1.65 1.08
C PHE A 119 10.44 -2.73 1.12
N GLY A 120 9.17 -2.33 1.28
CA GLY A 120 8.05 -3.25 1.44
C GLY A 120 7.88 -3.79 2.87
N SER A 121 8.69 -3.35 3.83
CA SER A 121 8.52 -3.71 5.24
C SER A 121 7.31 -2.99 5.81
N ILE A 122 6.46 -3.73 6.52
CA ILE A 122 5.27 -3.19 7.16
C ILE A 122 5.68 -2.48 8.46
N GLN A 123 5.24 -1.24 8.60
CA GLN A 123 5.50 -0.36 9.74
C GLN A 123 4.18 0.18 10.31
N ILE A 124 4.16 0.38 11.61
CA ILE A 124 3.06 1.01 12.32
C ILE A 124 3.51 2.41 12.74
N PHE A 125 2.73 3.42 12.35
CA PHE A 125 2.88 4.78 12.81
C PHE A 125 1.78 5.10 13.80
N ILE A 126 2.16 5.47 15.02
CA ILE A 126 1.24 5.90 16.06
C ILE A 126 1.45 7.40 16.25
N GLN A 127 0.43 8.19 15.95
CA GLN A 127 0.47 9.66 16.02
C GLN A 127 -0.46 10.15 17.13
N GLU A 128 0.09 10.83 18.13
CA GLU A 128 -0.68 11.59 19.10
C GLU A 128 -1.10 12.93 18.48
N LYS A 129 -2.39 13.23 18.61
CA LYS A 129 -3.03 14.50 18.30
C LYS A 129 -3.79 15.02 19.52
N SER A 130 -3.98 16.32 19.60
CA SER A 130 -4.93 16.96 20.51
C SER A 130 -5.85 17.90 19.74
N ARG A 131 -7.02 18.17 20.29
CA ARG A 131 -7.92 19.21 19.77
C ARG A 131 -7.88 20.42 20.68
N ASP A 132 -7.71 21.59 20.11
CA ASP A 132 -7.87 22.84 20.85
C ASP A 132 -9.35 23.23 20.99
N LEU A 133 -9.61 24.36 21.66
CA LEU A 133 -10.95 24.93 21.86
C LEU A 133 -11.67 25.30 20.55
N PHE A 134 -10.93 25.39 19.44
CA PHE A 134 -11.44 25.72 18.11
C PHE A 134 -11.51 24.48 17.19
N ALA A 135 -11.33 23.27 17.76
CA ALA A 135 -11.27 22.01 17.04
C ALA A 135 -10.12 21.89 16.02
N THR A 136 -9.07 22.70 16.16
CA THR A 136 -7.83 22.54 15.39
C THR A 136 -7.09 21.29 15.88
N GLU A 137 -6.65 20.45 14.94
CA GLU A 137 -5.81 19.28 15.26
C GLU A 137 -4.35 19.71 15.43
N ASN A 138 -3.83 19.54 16.65
CA ASN A 138 -2.42 19.75 16.97
C ASN A 138 -1.70 18.40 17.06
N TYR A 139 -0.60 18.27 16.33
CA TYR A 139 0.21 17.05 16.29
C TYR A 139 1.27 17.12 17.40
N ASN A 140 1.16 16.26 18.41
CA ASN A 140 1.99 16.36 19.62
C ASN A 140 3.23 15.46 19.56
N GLY A 141 3.16 14.32 18.86
CA GLY A 141 4.27 13.39 18.73
C GLY A 141 3.88 12.14 17.97
N GLY A 142 4.86 11.45 17.36
CA GLY A 142 4.60 10.23 16.61
C GLY A 142 5.75 9.24 16.76
N ILE A 143 5.42 7.95 16.79
CA ILE A 143 6.39 6.86 16.81
C ILE A 143 6.16 5.95 15.62
N ILE A 144 7.26 5.53 15.00
CA ILE A 144 7.26 4.51 13.94
C ILE A 144 7.93 3.28 14.51
N LEU A 145 7.30 2.14 14.32
CA LEU A 145 7.83 0.83 14.71
C LEU A 145 7.59 -0.18 13.59
N ASP A 146 8.48 -1.15 13.47
CA ASP A 146 8.26 -2.27 12.56
C ASP A 146 7.10 -3.14 13.09
N ALA A 147 6.27 -3.66 12.19
CA ALA A 147 5.10 -4.46 12.57
C ALA A 147 5.48 -5.70 13.39
N ASP A 148 6.65 -6.28 13.11
CA ASP A 148 7.19 -7.43 13.83
C ASP A 148 7.50 -7.11 15.31
N SER A 149 7.84 -5.86 15.61
CA SER A 149 8.13 -5.38 16.97
C SER A 149 6.88 -4.88 17.71
N PHE A 150 5.71 -4.94 17.09
CA PHE A 150 4.49 -4.40 17.68
C PHE A 150 4.09 -5.16 18.94
N ASP A 151 4.25 -6.49 18.96
CA ASP A 151 3.86 -7.31 20.10
C ASP A 151 4.68 -6.94 21.35
N ASP A 152 6.00 -6.77 21.21
CA ASP A 152 6.88 -6.31 22.29
C ASP A 152 6.52 -4.90 22.78
N PHE A 153 6.21 -4.00 21.84
CA PHE A 153 5.78 -2.63 22.15
C PHE A 153 4.48 -2.63 22.96
N VAL A 154 3.53 -3.46 22.56
CA VAL A 154 2.26 -3.63 23.27
C VAL A 154 2.53 -4.18 24.67
N GLU A 155 3.28 -5.27 24.81
CA GLU A 155 3.60 -5.85 26.13
C GLU A 155 4.24 -4.84 27.07
N ALA A 156 5.16 -4.01 26.58
CA ALA A 156 5.78 -2.94 27.36
C ALA A 156 4.79 -1.84 27.80
N LEU A 157 3.70 -1.61 27.06
CA LEU A 157 2.66 -0.63 27.42
C LEU A 157 1.56 -1.21 28.32
N LEU A 158 1.26 -2.50 28.17
CA LEU A 158 0.13 -3.17 28.84
C LEU A 158 0.27 -3.27 30.35
N ASP A 159 1.44 -2.95 30.90
CA ASP A 159 1.68 -2.92 32.34
C ASP A 159 1.05 -1.69 33.03
N LYS A 160 0.47 -0.73 32.27
CA LYS A 160 0.11 0.59 32.81
C LYS A 160 -1.34 1.06 32.63
N ASN A 161 -2.19 0.47 31.77
CA ASN A 161 -3.60 0.92 31.60
C ASN A 161 -4.52 -0.08 30.86
N ASP A 162 -5.64 -0.49 31.49
CA ASP A 162 -6.60 -1.46 30.94
C ASP A 162 -7.43 -0.96 29.74
N ILE A 163 -7.64 0.35 29.59
CA ILE A 163 -8.41 0.91 28.45
C ILE A 163 -7.58 0.82 27.18
N ILE A 164 -6.31 1.22 27.28
CA ILE A 164 -5.33 1.14 26.19
C ILE A 164 -5.20 -0.32 25.72
N LYS A 165 -5.24 -1.26 26.66
CA LYS A 165 -5.15 -2.70 26.38
C LYS A 165 -6.19 -3.20 25.40
N LYS A 166 -7.46 -2.84 25.58
CA LYS A 166 -8.56 -3.35 24.74
C LYS A 166 -8.44 -2.88 23.30
N GLU A 167 -8.18 -1.60 23.08
CA GLU A 167 -8.10 -1.03 21.74
C GLU A 167 -6.82 -1.46 21.01
N ILE A 168 -5.69 -1.57 21.72
CA ILE A 168 -4.46 -2.13 21.15
C ILE A 168 -4.67 -3.58 20.73
N ILE A 169 -5.33 -4.42 21.55
CA ILE A 169 -5.65 -5.80 21.19
C ILE A 169 -6.56 -5.86 19.96
N LYS A 170 -7.54 -4.96 19.86
CA LYS A 170 -8.42 -4.87 18.68
C LYS A 170 -7.61 -4.54 17.42
N PHE A 171 -6.73 -3.54 17.48
CA PHE A 171 -5.83 -3.20 16.38
C PHE A 171 -4.90 -4.35 16.01
N LYS A 172 -4.31 -5.04 17.01
CA LYS A 172 -3.48 -6.23 16.81
C LYS A 172 -4.21 -7.35 16.07
N ASN A 173 -5.48 -7.60 16.44
CA ASN A 173 -6.29 -8.62 15.77
C ASN A 173 -6.62 -8.24 14.33
N GLU A 174 -6.88 -6.96 14.05
CA GLU A 174 -7.05 -6.46 12.68
C GLU A 174 -5.76 -6.61 11.87
N LEU A 175 -4.61 -6.30 12.47
CA LEU A 175 -3.30 -6.42 11.84
C LEU A 175 -2.97 -7.86 11.45
N LYS A 176 -3.18 -8.85 12.34
CA LYS A 176 -2.98 -10.28 12.04
C LYS A 176 -3.81 -10.75 10.85
N ARG A 177 -5.09 -10.36 10.78
CA ARG A 177 -5.99 -10.74 9.68
C ARG A 177 -5.57 -10.22 8.31
N MET A 178 -4.70 -9.22 8.23
CA MET A 178 -4.22 -8.65 6.97
C MET A 178 -2.87 -9.22 6.53
N ILE A 179 -2.07 -9.72 7.46
CA ILE A 179 -0.77 -10.34 7.20
C ILE A 179 -0.93 -11.81 6.77
N ASP A 180 -1.90 -12.52 7.37
CA ASP A 180 -2.27 -13.91 7.01
C ASP A 180 -3.06 -14.00 5.69
#